data_AF-A0A2P8GPW0-F1
#
_entry.id   AF-A0A2P8GPW0-F1
#
_cell.length_a   1.000
_cell.length_b   1.000
_cell.length_c   1.000
_cell.angle_alpha   90.00
_cell.angle_beta   90.00
_cell.angle_gamma   90.00
#
_symmetry.space_group_name_H-M   'P 1'
#
loop_
_entity.id
_entity.type
_entity.pdbx_description
1 polymer ?
#
loop_
_entity_poly.entity_id
_entity_poly.type
_entity_poly.pdbx_seq_one_letter_code
_entity_poly.pdbx_strand_id
1 'polypeptide(L)'
;MKLIVTVFLVLSFFTTSAQVIIKDSIYSNVLKEQRKIEVVMPDKYKPGERFEVTYVTDGEWNTKIVAQLQRFAEIQFMPPNIIVSLPNTYVGKDNYRVRDFTPYNIPDNKLTGGADNFLSFLKTELIPYIEKKYPTKGYRTYHGGSLGGVFGLYAFFKEPQLFQSYLLADPAFWWGNGFLMKMAADSLPSLPNPDRTLLLTGREGQAFKEMGIKDMDSIFRAKAPAALHWKTLVYSGETHNSMIFKTVYDGLKYTYNGYMTKELNYHPMSGIILKDKPFNLYCFPEEHLDVHYTTDGTEPTAASPKLTAGESKITVPVQLTVKVMAARDGYARTKKGTFIIGEMWHGTDKPRKMLQGGLDTLHGQITGLIELKEPGYYIFGIEPGTNATVSLNKQVLIDYKVKGDDDDLQSYIVPLDKGFYQLDMTYDTANIPKLIYLAPGKQEAVAIPADLQYHIGKATAKK
;
A
#
# COMPACT_ATOMS: atom_id res chain seq x y z
N MET A 1 -14.95 -27.64 57.38
CA MET A 1 -14.57 -26.39 56.69
C MET A 1 -14.88 -26.58 55.21
N LYS A 2 -15.97 -25.99 54.70
CA LYS A 2 -16.41 -26.16 53.29
C LYS A 2 -15.76 -25.07 52.45
N LEU A 3 -14.97 -25.46 51.46
CA LEU A 3 -14.29 -24.56 50.52
C LEU A 3 -15.29 -24.15 49.43
N ILE A 4 -15.68 -22.89 49.39
CA ILE A 4 -16.50 -22.31 48.31
C ILE A 4 -15.53 -21.81 47.25
N VAL A 5 -15.44 -22.54 46.13
CA VAL A 5 -14.71 -22.09 44.94
C VAL A 5 -15.66 -21.21 44.14
N THR A 6 -15.40 -19.90 44.12
CA THR A 6 -16.14 -18.95 43.28
C THR A 6 -15.44 -18.85 41.94
N VAL A 7 -16.08 -19.36 40.88
CA VAL A 7 -15.62 -19.25 39.50
C VAL A 7 -16.05 -17.89 38.96
N PHE A 8 -15.10 -17.00 38.68
CA PHE A 8 -15.35 -15.75 37.95
C PHE A 8 -15.45 -16.06 36.45
N LEU A 9 -16.67 -16.01 35.91
CA LEU A 9 -16.91 -16.07 34.47
C LEU A 9 -16.75 -14.65 33.90
N VAL A 10 -15.61 -14.37 33.25
CA VAL A 10 -15.41 -13.12 32.50
C VAL A 10 -16.15 -13.25 31.17
N LEU A 11 -17.35 -12.66 31.08
CA LEU A 11 -18.08 -12.50 29.82
C LEU A 11 -17.45 -11.34 29.02
N SER A 12 -16.54 -11.66 28.11
CA SER A 12 -16.11 -10.72 27.08
C SER A 12 -17.24 -10.52 26.07
N PHE A 13 -17.90 -9.38 26.12
CA PHE A 13 -18.84 -8.96 25.07
C PHE A 13 -18.05 -8.55 23.82
N PHE A 14 -17.88 -9.47 22.88
CA PHE A 14 -17.50 -9.10 21.51
C PHE A 14 -18.75 -8.53 20.82
N THR A 15 -18.78 -7.21 20.62
CA THR A 15 -19.74 -6.62 19.66
C THR A 15 -19.27 -6.96 18.26
N THR A 16 -19.83 -8.03 17.68
CA THR A 16 -19.73 -8.28 16.24
C THR A 16 -20.61 -7.26 15.53
N SER A 17 -20.00 -6.19 15.01
CA SER A 17 -20.72 -5.31 14.08
C SER A 17 -20.96 -6.10 12.79
N ALA A 18 -22.22 -6.39 12.48
CA ALA A 18 -22.57 -6.96 11.20
C ALA A 18 -22.23 -5.96 10.07
N GLN A 19 -21.80 -6.47 8.92
CA GLN A 19 -21.56 -5.62 7.75
C GLN A 19 -22.87 -4.92 7.37
N VAL A 20 -22.82 -3.60 7.17
CA VAL A 20 -24.01 -2.85 6.76
C VAL A 20 -24.25 -3.10 5.28
N ILE A 21 -25.33 -3.81 4.97
CA ILE A 21 -25.81 -4.06 3.61
C ILE A 21 -27.12 -3.31 3.40
N ILE A 22 -27.11 -2.36 2.47
CA ILE A 22 -28.26 -1.51 2.13
C ILE A 22 -28.89 -2.06 0.85
N LYS A 23 -30.13 -2.54 0.94
CA LYS A 23 -30.92 -2.93 -0.23
C LYS A 23 -31.53 -1.68 -0.85
N ASP A 24 -31.34 -1.51 -2.14
CA ASP A 24 -31.78 -0.33 -2.87
C ASP A 24 -32.20 -0.71 -4.30
N SER A 25 -32.74 0.24 -5.04
CA SER A 25 -33.10 0.02 -6.44
C SER A 25 -33.17 1.32 -7.23
N ILE A 26 -32.98 1.21 -8.54
CA ILE A 26 -33.09 2.33 -9.48
C ILE A 26 -33.93 1.90 -10.68
N TYR A 27 -34.89 2.73 -11.07
CA TYR A 27 -35.58 2.55 -12.34
C TYR A 27 -34.66 3.03 -13.46
N SER A 28 -34.36 2.14 -14.41
CA SER A 28 -33.51 2.48 -15.55
C SER A 28 -34.36 2.95 -16.73
N ASN A 29 -34.14 4.19 -17.18
CA ASN A 29 -34.76 4.67 -18.41
C ASN A 29 -34.07 4.09 -19.64
N VAL A 30 -32.80 3.70 -19.54
CA VAL A 30 -32.07 3.01 -20.62
C VAL A 30 -32.59 1.59 -20.81
N LEU A 31 -32.71 0.80 -19.74
CA LEU A 31 -33.12 -0.61 -19.80
C LEU A 31 -34.64 -0.82 -19.76
N LYS A 32 -35.41 0.21 -19.38
CA LYS A 32 -36.88 0.15 -19.19
C LYS A 32 -37.32 -0.88 -18.15
N GLU A 33 -36.55 -1.01 -17.07
CA GLU A 33 -36.81 -1.95 -15.99
C GLU A 33 -36.31 -1.42 -14.64
N GLN A 34 -36.87 -1.94 -13.55
CA GLN A 34 -36.36 -1.69 -12.19
C GLN A 34 -35.12 -2.56 -11.95
N ARG A 35 -33.97 -1.94 -11.67
CA ARG A 35 -32.74 -2.64 -11.28
C ARG A 35 -32.61 -2.64 -9.77
N LYS A 36 -32.56 -3.84 -9.19
CA LYS A 36 -32.18 -4.03 -7.79
C LYS A 36 -30.67 -3.85 -7.65
N ILE A 37 -30.24 -3.27 -6.54
CA ILE A 37 -28.84 -3.17 -6.16
C ILE A 37 -28.70 -3.42 -4.66
N GLU A 38 -27.52 -3.83 -4.23
CA GLU A 38 -27.16 -3.86 -2.81
C GLU A 38 -25.86 -3.09 -2.62
N VAL A 39 -25.81 -2.23 -1.61
CA VAL A 39 -24.62 -1.44 -1.27
C VAL A 39 -24.06 -1.97 0.04
N VAL A 40 -22.86 -2.53 -0.01
CA VAL A 40 -22.12 -3.01 1.15
C VAL A 40 -21.16 -1.92 1.58
N MET A 41 -21.35 -1.41 2.80
CA MET A 41 -20.48 -0.39 3.38
C MET A 41 -19.29 -1.03 4.09
N PRO A 42 -18.15 -0.32 4.20
CA PRO A 42 -17.05 -0.71 5.08
C PRO A 42 -17.50 -0.89 6.53
N ASP A 43 -16.82 -1.76 7.29
CA ASP A 43 -17.20 -2.12 8.66
C ASP A 43 -17.05 -0.98 9.67
N LYS A 44 -15.95 -0.22 9.54
CA LYS A 44 -15.61 0.87 10.44
C LYS A 44 -15.18 2.06 9.60
N TYR A 45 -15.88 3.17 9.76
CA TYR A 45 -15.52 4.43 9.15
C TYR A 45 -15.99 5.61 10.00
N LYS A 46 -15.27 6.72 9.90
CA LYS A 46 -15.63 7.99 10.54
C LYS A 46 -16.60 8.78 9.66
N PRO A 47 -17.47 9.61 10.24
CA PRO A 47 -18.26 10.58 9.48
C PRO A 47 -17.36 11.46 8.59
N GLY A 48 -17.75 11.63 7.33
CA GLY A 48 -17.01 12.44 6.36
C GLY A 48 -15.97 11.67 5.52
N GLU A 49 -15.65 10.42 5.88
CA GLU A 49 -14.81 9.57 5.02
C GLU A 49 -15.53 9.22 3.70
N ARG A 50 -14.74 9.08 2.63
CA ARG A 50 -15.22 8.72 1.28
C ARG A 50 -14.44 7.53 0.73
N PHE A 51 -15.12 6.62 0.04
CA PHE A 51 -14.59 5.29 -0.32
C PHE A 51 -14.55 5.05 -1.82
N GLU A 52 -13.55 4.30 -2.27
CA GLU A 52 -13.59 3.76 -3.64
C GLU A 52 -14.73 2.74 -3.74
N VAL A 53 -15.13 2.42 -4.98
CA VAL A 53 -16.30 1.58 -5.22
C VAL A 53 -15.95 0.39 -6.10
N THR A 54 -16.24 -0.81 -5.63
CA THR A 54 -16.17 -2.04 -6.41
C THR A 54 -17.57 -2.45 -6.89
N TYR A 55 -17.79 -2.45 -8.20
CA TYR A 55 -19.02 -2.89 -8.85
C TYR A 55 -18.93 -4.37 -9.18
N VAL A 56 -19.88 -5.16 -8.70
CA VAL A 56 -19.87 -6.63 -8.78
C VAL A 56 -21.06 -7.10 -9.59
N THR A 57 -20.81 -7.64 -10.79
CA THR A 57 -21.86 -8.33 -11.56
C THR A 57 -22.18 -9.69 -11.00
N ASP A 58 -23.32 -10.26 -11.42
CA ASP A 58 -23.84 -11.51 -10.88
C ASP A 58 -24.07 -11.42 -9.35
N GLY A 59 -24.53 -10.23 -8.92
CA GLY A 59 -24.53 -9.82 -7.53
C GLY A 59 -25.35 -10.71 -6.60
N GLU A 60 -26.40 -11.34 -7.11
CA GLU A 60 -27.30 -12.20 -6.32
C GLU A 60 -26.62 -13.39 -5.64
N TRP A 61 -25.49 -13.86 -6.19
CA TRP A 61 -24.69 -14.93 -5.59
C TRP A 61 -23.23 -14.52 -5.36
N ASN A 62 -22.67 -13.62 -6.17
CA ASN A 62 -21.25 -13.28 -6.14
C ASN A 62 -20.88 -12.31 -5.00
N THR A 63 -21.75 -11.34 -4.69
CA THR A 63 -21.40 -10.23 -3.78
C THR A 63 -20.97 -10.68 -2.39
N LYS A 64 -21.59 -11.73 -1.84
CA LYS A 64 -21.21 -12.24 -0.52
C LYS A 64 -19.78 -12.79 -0.50
N ILE A 65 -19.36 -13.46 -1.56
CA ILE A 65 -18.00 -13.99 -1.70
C ILE A 65 -17.01 -12.82 -1.80
N VAL A 66 -17.31 -11.84 -2.67
CA VAL A 66 -16.48 -10.64 -2.85
C VAL A 66 -16.32 -9.87 -1.54
N ALA A 67 -17.41 -9.66 -0.80
CA ALA A 67 -17.39 -8.89 0.44
C ALA A 67 -16.50 -9.52 1.52
N GLN A 68 -16.49 -10.85 1.65
CA GLN A 68 -15.60 -11.52 2.60
C GLN A 68 -14.13 -11.43 2.19
N LEU A 69 -13.85 -11.61 0.89
CA LEU A 69 -12.49 -11.51 0.37
C LEU A 69 -11.94 -10.08 0.46
N GLN A 70 -12.78 -9.09 0.16
CA GLN A 70 -12.43 -7.68 0.28
C GLN A 70 -12.12 -7.33 1.74
N ARG A 71 -12.97 -7.73 2.69
CA ARG A 71 -12.72 -7.51 4.12
C ARG A 71 -11.38 -8.11 4.58
N PHE A 72 -11.03 -9.29 4.07
CA PHE A 72 -9.73 -9.89 4.37
C PHE A 72 -8.58 -9.12 3.72
N ALA A 73 -8.74 -8.67 2.46
CA ALA A 73 -7.75 -7.85 1.78
C ALA A 73 -7.55 -6.47 2.44
N GLU A 74 -8.60 -5.87 2.98
CA GLU A 74 -8.58 -4.56 3.66
C GLU A 74 -7.71 -4.54 4.93
N ILE A 75 -7.33 -5.70 5.46
CA ILE A 75 -6.45 -5.78 6.63
C ILE A 75 -5.05 -5.22 6.30
N GLN A 76 -4.53 -5.46 5.08
CA GLN A 76 -3.15 -5.09 4.72
C GLN A 76 -2.95 -4.67 3.25
N PHE A 77 -3.81 -5.06 2.32
CA PHE A 77 -3.54 -4.95 0.89
C PHE A 77 -4.31 -3.83 0.20
N MET A 78 -5.34 -3.26 0.82
CA MET A 78 -6.16 -2.20 0.23
C MET A 78 -6.84 -1.34 1.29
N PRO A 79 -7.26 -0.10 0.95
CA PRO A 79 -8.08 0.68 1.86
C PRO A 79 -9.55 0.21 1.85
N PRO A 80 -10.32 0.60 2.88
CA PRO A 80 -11.77 0.39 2.94
C PRO A 80 -12.49 0.80 1.64
N ASN A 81 -13.38 -0.06 1.15
CA ASN A 81 -14.12 0.12 -0.10
C ASN A 81 -15.62 -0.12 0.05
N ILE A 82 -16.44 0.61 -0.72
CA ILE A 82 -17.86 0.27 -0.90
C ILE A 82 -17.98 -0.81 -1.99
N ILE A 83 -18.86 -1.79 -1.80
CA ILE A 83 -19.27 -2.71 -2.88
C ILE A 83 -20.67 -2.33 -3.37
N VAL A 84 -20.84 -2.21 -4.67
CA VAL A 84 -22.15 -2.10 -5.33
C VAL A 84 -22.44 -3.41 -6.05
N SER A 85 -23.37 -4.18 -5.51
CA SER A 85 -23.89 -5.41 -6.09
C SER A 85 -24.83 -5.12 -7.24
N LEU A 86 -24.64 -5.84 -8.35
CA LEU A 86 -25.49 -5.80 -9.54
C LEU A 86 -26.12 -7.17 -9.78
N PRO A 87 -27.23 -7.49 -9.10
CA PRO A 87 -28.03 -8.66 -9.41
C PRO A 87 -28.55 -8.67 -10.85
N ASN A 88 -28.65 -9.86 -11.43
CA ASN A 88 -29.29 -10.06 -12.72
C ASN A 88 -30.81 -9.87 -12.64
N THR A 89 -31.42 -9.40 -13.75
CA THR A 89 -32.88 -9.36 -13.90
C THR A 89 -33.37 -10.70 -14.45
N TYR A 90 -34.46 -11.21 -13.86
CA TYR A 90 -35.12 -12.43 -14.31
C TYR A 90 -36.56 -12.10 -14.73
N VAL A 91 -36.95 -12.50 -15.94
CA VAL A 91 -38.31 -12.35 -16.46
C VAL A 91 -38.84 -13.72 -16.84
N GLY A 92 -39.75 -14.26 -16.03
CA GLY A 92 -40.19 -15.65 -16.17
C GLY A 92 -39.02 -16.61 -15.97
N LYS A 93 -38.69 -17.40 -17.00
CA LYS A 93 -37.54 -18.32 -17.01
C LYS A 93 -36.28 -17.69 -17.61
N ASP A 94 -36.39 -16.51 -18.20
CA ASP A 94 -35.29 -15.86 -18.89
C ASP A 94 -34.40 -15.13 -17.90
N ASN A 95 -33.09 -15.36 -18.03
CA ASN A 95 -32.07 -14.61 -17.33
C ASN A 95 -31.49 -13.54 -18.26
N TYR A 96 -31.75 -12.26 -17.96
CA TYR A 96 -31.28 -11.14 -18.77
C TYR A 96 -29.78 -10.88 -18.65
N ARG A 97 -29.06 -11.65 -17.81
CA ARG A 97 -27.59 -11.71 -17.80
C ARG A 97 -27.00 -11.85 -19.21
N VAL A 98 -27.56 -12.74 -20.03
CA VAL A 98 -27.04 -12.98 -21.39
C VAL A 98 -27.26 -11.72 -22.24
N ARG A 99 -28.41 -11.07 -22.11
CA ARG A 99 -28.73 -9.82 -22.83
C ARG A 99 -27.74 -8.74 -22.44
N ASP A 100 -27.59 -8.52 -21.13
CA ASP A 100 -26.83 -7.41 -20.57
C ASP A 100 -25.32 -7.57 -20.79
N PHE A 101 -24.79 -8.80 -20.77
CA PHE A 101 -23.33 -9.01 -20.78
C PHE A 101 -22.74 -9.35 -22.14
N THR A 102 -23.56 -9.53 -23.17
CA THR A 102 -23.08 -9.93 -24.49
C THR A 102 -23.10 -8.78 -25.49
N PRO A 103 -21.96 -8.43 -26.11
CA PRO A 103 -21.90 -7.30 -27.04
C PRO A 103 -22.24 -7.68 -28.49
N TYR A 104 -22.06 -8.95 -28.86
CA TYR A 104 -22.50 -9.44 -30.16
C TYR A 104 -23.99 -9.77 -30.12
N ASN A 105 -24.70 -9.59 -31.21
CA ASN A 105 -26.10 -10.01 -31.33
C ASN A 105 -26.15 -11.32 -32.10
N ILE A 106 -26.61 -12.40 -31.46
CA ILE A 106 -26.85 -13.66 -32.16
C ILE A 106 -28.20 -13.53 -32.89
N PRO A 107 -28.24 -13.74 -34.22
CA PRO A 107 -29.49 -13.69 -34.97
C PRO A 107 -30.60 -14.51 -34.32
N ASP A 108 -31.80 -13.93 -34.28
CA ASP A 108 -33.02 -14.52 -33.69
C ASP A 108 -32.98 -14.79 -32.18
N ASN A 109 -31.91 -14.40 -31.47
CA ASN A 109 -31.85 -14.49 -30.01
C ASN A 109 -31.95 -13.11 -29.34
N LYS A 110 -33.18 -12.75 -28.94
CA LYS A 110 -33.49 -11.48 -28.25
C LYS A 110 -32.82 -11.31 -26.88
N LEU A 111 -32.21 -12.36 -26.33
CA LEU A 111 -31.47 -12.33 -25.08
C LEU A 111 -29.96 -12.10 -25.29
N THR A 112 -29.53 -11.56 -26.43
CA THR A 112 -28.13 -11.23 -26.70
C THR A 112 -27.96 -9.82 -27.25
N GLY A 113 -26.74 -9.28 -27.23
CA GLY A 113 -26.41 -8.00 -27.87
C GLY A 113 -26.83 -6.74 -27.12
N GLY A 114 -27.18 -6.85 -25.84
CA GLY A 114 -27.63 -5.74 -25.01
C GLY A 114 -26.52 -4.99 -24.26
N ALA A 115 -25.24 -5.33 -24.46
CA ALA A 115 -24.13 -4.74 -23.70
C ALA A 115 -24.03 -3.22 -23.83
N ASP A 116 -24.38 -2.63 -24.98
CA ASP A 116 -24.39 -1.16 -25.13
C ASP A 116 -25.43 -0.49 -24.19
N ASN A 117 -26.62 -1.09 -24.08
CA ASN A 117 -27.66 -0.59 -23.18
C ASN A 117 -27.26 -0.77 -21.71
N PHE A 118 -26.68 -1.92 -21.36
CA PHE A 118 -26.21 -2.15 -20.00
C PHE A 118 -25.06 -1.20 -19.62
N LEU A 119 -24.09 -0.99 -20.53
CA LEU A 119 -23.00 -0.03 -20.34
C LEU A 119 -23.52 1.41 -20.19
N SER A 120 -24.50 1.80 -21.01
CA SER A 120 -25.14 3.11 -20.92
C SER A 120 -25.89 3.30 -19.59
N PHE A 121 -26.60 2.28 -19.10
CA PHE A 121 -27.19 2.27 -17.77
C PHE A 121 -26.14 2.50 -16.67
N LEU A 122 -25.02 1.77 -16.70
CA LEU A 122 -23.95 1.94 -15.72
C LEU A 122 -23.42 3.38 -15.72
N LYS A 123 -23.09 3.90 -16.91
CA LYS A 123 -22.48 5.22 -17.09
C LYS A 123 -23.40 6.38 -16.77
N THR A 124 -24.65 6.34 -17.23
CA THR A 124 -25.53 7.51 -17.23
C THR A 124 -26.54 7.51 -16.08
N GLU A 125 -26.80 6.36 -15.47
CA GLU A 125 -27.84 6.23 -14.43
C GLU A 125 -27.26 5.71 -13.12
N LEU A 126 -26.70 4.49 -13.11
CA LEU A 126 -26.30 3.84 -11.87
C LEU A 126 -25.13 4.55 -11.18
N ILE A 127 -24.00 4.75 -11.86
CA ILE A 127 -22.81 5.34 -11.25
C ILE A 127 -23.13 6.74 -10.70
N PRO A 128 -23.78 7.66 -11.47
CA PRO A 128 -24.20 8.95 -10.93
C PRO A 128 -25.13 8.84 -9.72
N TYR A 129 -26.05 7.87 -9.71
CA TYR A 129 -26.93 7.62 -8.57
C TYR A 129 -26.14 7.21 -7.31
N ILE A 130 -25.20 6.27 -7.46
CA ILE A 130 -24.35 5.81 -6.36
C ILE A 130 -23.50 6.97 -5.81
N GLU A 131 -22.86 7.74 -6.68
CA GLU A 131 -21.96 8.83 -6.26
C GLU A 131 -22.68 10.02 -5.62
N LYS A 132 -23.97 10.20 -5.94
CA LYS A 132 -24.81 11.20 -5.29
C LYS A 132 -25.31 10.74 -3.92
N LYS A 133 -25.63 9.45 -3.76
CA LYS A 133 -26.31 8.92 -2.57
C LYS A 133 -25.36 8.41 -1.50
N TYR A 134 -24.19 7.90 -1.88
CA TYR A 134 -23.24 7.25 -0.97
C TYR A 134 -21.90 8.02 -0.92
N PRO A 135 -21.12 7.90 0.17
CA PRO A 135 -19.87 8.63 0.34
C PRO A 135 -18.75 8.00 -0.49
N THR A 136 -18.78 8.19 -1.80
CA THR A 136 -17.79 7.61 -2.72
C THR A 136 -16.65 8.58 -3.04
N LYS A 137 -15.46 8.10 -3.38
CA LYS A 137 -14.39 8.85 -4.05
C LYS A 137 -14.17 8.24 -5.43
N GLY A 138 -13.77 9.04 -6.43
CA GLY A 138 -13.92 8.77 -7.87
C GLY A 138 -13.16 7.59 -8.48
N TYR A 139 -12.59 6.68 -7.68
CA TYR A 139 -11.98 5.44 -8.16
C TYR A 139 -12.99 4.29 -8.14
N ARG A 140 -13.10 3.59 -9.27
CA ARG A 140 -14.06 2.51 -9.49
C ARG A 140 -13.36 1.25 -9.98
N THR A 141 -13.66 0.13 -9.35
CA THR A 141 -13.23 -1.22 -9.76
C THR A 141 -14.43 -1.98 -10.29
N TYR A 142 -14.28 -2.66 -11.42
CA TYR A 142 -15.26 -3.60 -11.96
C TYR A 142 -14.82 -5.03 -11.69
N HIS A 143 -15.74 -5.89 -11.25
CA HIS A 143 -15.53 -7.32 -11.15
C HIS A 143 -16.66 -8.10 -11.84
N GLY A 144 -16.27 -9.05 -12.69
CA GLY A 144 -17.21 -9.99 -13.32
C GLY A 144 -16.52 -11.26 -13.81
N GLY A 145 -17.23 -12.38 -13.74
CA GLY A 145 -16.74 -13.68 -14.22
C GLY A 145 -17.52 -14.22 -15.40
N SER A 146 -16.90 -15.09 -16.20
CA SER A 146 -17.55 -15.71 -17.36
C SER A 146 -18.08 -14.64 -18.34
N LEU A 147 -19.38 -14.61 -18.67
CA LEU A 147 -19.99 -13.51 -19.45
C LEU A 147 -19.83 -12.13 -18.79
N GLY A 148 -19.85 -12.04 -17.45
CA GLY A 148 -19.53 -10.78 -16.76
C GLY A 148 -18.09 -10.33 -17.04
N GLY A 149 -17.16 -11.26 -17.26
CA GLY A 149 -15.81 -10.96 -17.73
C GLY A 149 -15.78 -10.45 -19.18
N VAL A 150 -16.61 -11.03 -20.05
CA VAL A 150 -16.80 -10.56 -21.44
C VAL A 150 -17.31 -9.12 -21.47
N PHE A 151 -18.36 -8.83 -20.68
CA PHE A 151 -18.88 -7.46 -20.55
C PHE A 151 -17.85 -6.51 -19.96
N GLY A 152 -17.10 -6.93 -18.93
CA GLY A 152 -16.07 -6.11 -18.31
C GLY A 152 -15.01 -5.65 -19.30
N LEU A 153 -14.51 -6.57 -20.13
CA LEU A 153 -13.53 -6.23 -21.15
C LEU A 153 -14.15 -5.42 -22.31
N TYR A 154 -15.41 -5.67 -22.65
CA TYR A 154 -16.16 -4.82 -23.58
C TYR A 154 -16.25 -3.37 -23.08
N ALA A 155 -16.64 -3.17 -21.82
CA ALA A 155 -16.72 -1.87 -21.17
C ALA A 155 -15.35 -1.18 -21.10
N PHE A 156 -14.28 -1.93 -20.82
CA PHE A 156 -12.90 -1.42 -20.83
C PHE A 156 -12.53 -0.79 -22.17
N PHE A 157 -12.92 -1.40 -23.30
CA PHE A 157 -12.61 -0.84 -24.62
C PHE A 157 -13.57 0.28 -25.06
N LYS A 158 -14.88 0.17 -24.75
CA LYS A 158 -15.87 1.18 -25.16
C LYS A 158 -15.80 2.46 -24.33
N GLU A 159 -15.58 2.32 -23.03
CA GLU A 159 -15.58 3.42 -22.07
C GLU A 159 -14.37 3.31 -21.12
N PRO A 160 -13.12 3.50 -21.60
CA PRO A 160 -11.89 3.31 -20.80
C PRO A 160 -11.78 4.23 -19.57
N GLN A 161 -12.63 5.25 -19.46
CA GLN A 161 -12.71 6.16 -18.32
C GLN A 161 -13.68 5.71 -17.22
N LEU A 162 -14.53 4.73 -17.51
CA LEU A 162 -15.64 4.39 -16.62
C LEU A 162 -15.15 3.77 -15.32
N PHE A 163 -14.24 2.79 -15.43
CA PHE A 163 -13.57 2.14 -14.32
C PHE A 163 -12.06 2.27 -14.44
N GLN A 164 -11.38 2.38 -13.31
CA GLN A 164 -9.92 2.45 -13.23
C GLN A 164 -9.30 1.05 -13.14
N SER A 165 -10.05 0.06 -12.64
CA SER A 165 -9.57 -1.31 -12.53
C SER A 165 -10.62 -2.35 -12.89
N TYR A 166 -10.17 -3.46 -13.46
CA TYR A 166 -11.00 -4.56 -13.95
C TYR A 166 -10.45 -5.89 -13.46
N LEU A 167 -11.29 -6.66 -12.76
CA LEU A 167 -10.98 -7.99 -12.22
C LEU A 167 -11.86 -9.02 -12.92
N LEU A 168 -11.32 -9.67 -13.96
CA LEU A 168 -12.10 -10.51 -14.87
C LEU A 168 -11.76 -11.99 -14.67
N ALA A 169 -12.74 -12.76 -14.21
CA ALA A 169 -12.55 -14.16 -13.81
C ALA A 169 -12.97 -15.14 -14.90
N ASP A 170 -12.03 -15.95 -15.38
CA ASP A 170 -12.21 -16.96 -16.44
C ASP A 170 -13.19 -16.48 -17.55
N PRO A 171 -12.92 -15.35 -18.23
CA PRO A 171 -13.89 -14.77 -19.16
C PRO A 171 -14.18 -15.67 -20.35
N ALA A 172 -15.45 -15.74 -20.77
CA ALA A 172 -15.90 -16.60 -21.86
C ALA A 172 -15.62 -16.00 -23.25
N PHE A 173 -14.35 -15.78 -23.61
CA PHE A 173 -13.98 -15.10 -24.86
C PHE A 173 -14.28 -15.90 -26.14
N TRP A 174 -14.61 -17.20 -26.04
CA TRP A 174 -15.18 -17.97 -27.15
C TRP A 174 -16.52 -17.41 -27.62
N TRP A 175 -17.22 -16.68 -26.76
CA TRP A 175 -18.55 -16.17 -27.04
C TRP A 175 -18.54 -15.08 -28.12
N GLY A 176 -19.50 -15.14 -29.05
CA GLY A 176 -19.65 -14.13 -30.10
C GLY A 176 -18.66 -14.27 -31.26
N ASN A 177 -18.20 -15.49 -31.56
CA ASN A 177 -17.39 -15.83 -32.75
C ASN A 177 -16.14 -14.93 -32.92
N GLY A 178 -15.39 -14.73 -31.82
CA GLY A 178 -14.16 -13.92 -31.84
C GLY A 178 -14.38 -12.40 -31.85
N PHE A 179 -15.61 -11.91 -31.67
CA PHE A 179 -15.94 -10.48 -31.64
C PHE A 179 -15.00 -9.70 -30.70
N LEU A 180 -14.83 -10.17 -29.47
CA LEU A 180 -14.03 -9.47 -28.46
C LEU A 180 -12.53 -9.56 -28.74
N MET A 181 -12.06 -10.66 -29.36
CA MET A 181 -10.66 -10.80 -29.80
C MET A 181 -10.32 -9.74 -30.84
N LYS A 182 -11.19 -9.58 -31.84
CA LYS A 182 -11.03 -8.56 -32.87
C LYS A 182 -11.04 -7.17 -32.24
N MET A 183 -12.00 -6.90 -31.36
CA MET A 183 -12.07 -5.61 -30.66
C MET A 183 -10.78 -5.30 -29.87
N ALA A 184 -10.21 -6.28 -29.17
CA ALA A 184 -8.95 -6.11 -28.44
C ALA A 184 -7.78 -5.84 -29.39
N ALA A 185 -7.67 -6.58 -30.48
CA ALA A 185 -6.61 -6.42 -31.46
C ALA A 185 -6.63 -5.05 -32.17
N ASP A 186 -7.81 -4.48 -32.35
CA ASP A 186 -8.03 -3.18 -32.98
C ASP A 186 -7.87 -2.03 -31.97
N SER A 187 -8.35 -2.19 -30.73
CA SER A 187 -8.44 -1.09 -29.74
C SER A 187 -7.17 -0.89 -28.91
N LEU A 188 -6.45 -1.97 -28.56
CA LEU A 188 -5.28 -1.88 -27.67
C LEU A 188 -4.19 -0.89 -28.13
N PRO A 189 -3.78 -0.85 -29.42
CA PRO A 189 -2.72 0.05 -29.87
C PRO A 189 -3.05 1.55 -29.70
N SER A 190 -4.33 1.89 -29.58
CA SER A 190 -4.83 3.26 -29.47
C SER A 190 -5.64 3.50 -28.20
N LEU A 191 -5.47 2.65 -27.17
CA LEU A 191 -6.22 2.72 -25.93
C LEU A 191 -6.02 4.08 -25.25
N PRO A 192 -7.07 4.91 -25.08
CA PRO A 192 -6.94 6.20 -24.42
C PRO A 192 -6.82 6.03 -22.90
N ASN A 193 -5.94 6.84 -22.29
CA ASN A 193 -5.65 6.81 -20.85
C ASN A 193 -5.34 5.39 -20.33
N PRO A 194 -4.25 4.78 -20.83
CA PRO A 194 -3.92 3.39 -20.56
C PRO A 194 -3.56 3.12 -19.09
N ASP A 195 -3.35 4.15 -18.27
CA ASP A 195 -3.06 4.03 -16.84
C ASP A 195 -4.25 3.45 -16.06
N ARG A 196 -4.41 2.13 -16.20
CA ARG A 196 -5.52 1.31 -15.74
C ARG A 196 -4.97 -0.02 -15.28
N THR A 197 -5.70 -0.65 -14.35
CA THR A 197 -5.37 -2.00 -13.91
C THR A 197 -6.30 -3.03 -14.53
N LEU A 198 -5.77 -4.04 -15.20
CA LEU A 198 -6.57 -5.15 -15.73
C LEU A 198 -5.97 -6.49 -15.28
N LEU A 199 -6.70 -7.21 -14.42
CA LEU A 199 -6.39 -8.59 -14.12
C LEU A 199 -7.33 -9.52 -14.88
N LEU A 200 -6.76 -10.34 -15.76
CA LEU A 200 -7.42 -11.52 -16.30
C LEU A 200 -6.97 -12.74 -15.51
N THR A 201 -7.90 -13.64 -15.20
CA THR A 201 -7.52 -14.96 -14.70
C THR A 201 -8.12 -16.06 -15.55
N GLY A 202 -7.44 -17.20 -15.60
CA GLY A 202 -7.93 -18.38 -16.30
C GLY A 202 -7.48 -19.67 -15.63
N ARG A 203 -8.19 -20.74 -15.95
CA ARG A 203 -7.77 -22.10 -15.59
C ARG A 203 -6.68 -22.58 -16.53
N GLU A 204 -5.74 -23.35 -16.00
CA GLU A 204 -4.69 -23.97 -16.82
C GLU A 204 -5.23 -25.03 -17.81
N GLY A 205 -4.35 -25.49 -18.70
CA GLY A 205 -4.63 -26.61 -19.58
C GLY A 205 -5.62 -26.29 -20.70
N GLN A 206 -6.50 -27.24 -21.00
CA GLN A 206 -7.42 -27.14 -22.14
C GLN A 206 -8.46 -26.02 -21.96
N ALA A 207 -8.93 -25.81 -20.72
CA ALA A 207 -9.86 -24.75 -20.39
C ALA A 207 -9.31 -23.35 -20.74
N PHE A 208 -7.99 -23.12 -20.59
CA PHE A 208 -7.36 -21.85 -20.97
C PHE A 208 -7.57 -21.50 -22.46
N LYS A 209 -7.55 -22.54 -23.31
CA LYS A 209 -7.75 -22.42 -24.76
C LYS A 209 -9.23 -22.30 -25.11
N GLU A 210 -10.06 -23.17 -24.54
CA GLU A 210 -11.50 -23.21 -24.81
C GLU A 210 -12.21 -21.93 -24.35
N MET A 211 -11.73 -21.32 -23.26
CA MET A 211 -12.21 -20.02 -22.81
C MET A 211 -11.74 -18.85 -23.70
N GLY A 212 -10.79 -19.10 -24.62
CA GLY A 212 -10.15 -18.09 -25.46
C GLY A 212 -9.10 -17.24 -24.73
N ILE A 213 -8.81 -17.51 -23.45
CA ILE A 213 -7.93 -16.67 -22.63
C ILE A 213 -6.49 -16.72 -23.14
N LYS A 214 -6.03 -17.87 -23.66
CA LYS A 214 -4.72 -17.98 -24.31
C LYS A 214 -4.53 -16.99 -25.46
N ASP A 215 -5.53 -16.89 -26.33
CA ASP A 215 -5.44 -16.05 -27.52
C ASP A 215 -5.57 -14.57 -27.14
N MET A 216 -6.45 -14.26 -26.17
CA MET A 216 -6.54 -12.92 -25.60
C MET A 216 -5.22 -12.48 -24.94
N ASP A 217 -4.60 -13.33 -24.12
CA ASP A 217 -3.30 -13.05 -23.51
C ASP A 217 -2.24 -12.76 -24.58
N SER A 218 -2.24 -13.54 -25.66
CA SER A 218 -1.31 -13.33 -26.79
C SER A 218 -1.53 -11.98 -27.47
N ILE A 219 -2.80 -11.57 -27.67
CA ILE A 219 -3.15 -10.26 -28.22
C ILE A 219 -2.66 -9.13 -27.29
N PHE A 220 -2.90 -9.24 -25.99
CA PHE A 220 -2.44 -8.25 -25.01
C PHE A 220 -0.90 -8.16 -24.97
N ARG A 221 -0.17 -9.28 -24.94
CA ARG A 221 1.31 -9.26 -25.00
C ARG A 221 1.85 -8.56 -26.24
N ALA A 222 1.18 -8.73 -27.38
CA ALA A 222 1.63 -8.16 -28.64
C ALA A 222 1.28 -6.68 -28.81
N LYS A 223 0.16 -6.22 -28.22
CA LYS A 223 -0.46 -4.93 -28.59
C LYS A 223 -0.76 -3.99 -27.42
N ALA A 224 -0.73 -4.46 -26.17
CA ALA A 224 -1.03 -3.60 -25.04
C ALA A 224 0.05 -2.50 -24.90
N PRO A 225 -0.35 -1.24 -24.65
CA PRO A 225 0.60 -0.16 -24.41
C PRO A 225 1.35 -0.40 -23.10
N ALA A 226 2.61 0.03 -23.02
CA ALA A 226 3.45 -0.18 -21.84
C ALA A 226 2.88 0.45 -20.55
N ALA A 227 2.10 1.53 -20.69
CA ALA A 227 1.44 2.20 -19.57
C ALA A 227 0.21 1.45 -19.02
N LEU A 228 -0.28 0.41 -19.71
CA LEU A 228 -1.35 -0.42 -19.19
C LEU A 228 -0.79 -1.40 -18.15
N HIS A 229 -1.24 -1.29 -16.90
CA HIS A 229 -0.94 -2.26 -15.86
C HIS A 229 -1.87 -3.46 -15.97
N TRP A 230 -1.50 -4.42 -16.81
CA TRP A 230 -2.28 -5.64 -17.00
C TRP A 230 -1.49 -6.92 -16.73
N LYS A 231 -2.23 -7.98 -16.36
CA LYS A 231 -1.67 -9.31 -16.18
C LYS A 231 -2.72 -10.38 -16.42
N THR A 232 -2.30 -11.51 -16.99
CA THR A 232 -3.05 -12.77 -16.97
C THR A 232 -2.44 -13.69 -15.92
N LEU A 233 -3.25 -14.18 -14.97
CA LEU A 233 -2.86 -15.23 -14.03
C LEU A 233 -3.56 -16.55 -14.37
N VAL A 234 -2.79 -17.62 -14.50
CA VAL A 234 -3.31 -18.95 -14.83
C VAL A 234 -3.13 -19.86 -13.63
N TYR A 235 -4.20 -20.53 -13.22
CA TYR A 235 -4.21 -21.36 -12.01
C TYR A 235 -4.47 -22.83 -12.32
N SER A 236 -3.72 -23.68 -11.60
CA SER A 236 -3.84 -25.12 -11.63
C SER A 236 -4.89 -25.65 -10.66
N GLY A 237 -5.55 -26.75 -11.02
CA GLY A 237 -6.52 -27.43 -10.16
C GLY A 237 -7.82 -26.66 -9.85
N GLU A 238 -8.08 -25.54 -10.55
CA GLU A 238 -9.26 -24.70 -10.33
C GLU A 238 -10.43 -25.05 -11.26
N THR A 239 -11.66 -24.78 -10.80
CA THR A 239 -12.91 -24.90 -11.55
C THR A 239 -13.37 -23.53 -12.05
N HIS A 240 -14.29 -23.50 -13.03
CA HIS A 240 -14.78 -22.24 -13.61
C HIS A 240 -15.32 -21.28 -12.54
N ASN A 241 -16.05 -21.81 -11.55
CA ASN A 241 -16.63 -21.00 -10.48
C ASN A 241 -15.60 -20.63 -9.40
N SER A 242 -14.67 -21.51 -9.05
CA SER A 242 -13.65 -21.21 -8.02
C SER A 242 -12.68 -20.11 -8.48
N MET A 243 -12.56 -19.87 -9.79
CA MET A 243 -11.80 -18.74 -10.33
C MET A 243 -12.27 -17.38 -9.80
N ILE A 244 -13.56 -17.21 -9.47
CA ILE A 244 -14.08 -15.98 -8.85
C ILE A 244 -13.29 -15.63 -7.59
N PHE A 245 -13.04 -16.62 -6.73
CA PHE A 245 -12.31 -16.44 -5.48
C PHE A 245 -10.89 -15.93 -5.75
N LYS A 246 -10.16 -16.62 -6.63
CA LYS A 246 -8.76 -16.30 -6.97
C LYS A 246 -8.66 -14.92 -7.60
N THR A 247 -9.56 -14.60 -8.54
CA THR A 247 -9.59 -13.30 -9.21
C THR A 247 -9.84 -12.15 -8.26
N VAL A 248 -10.80 -12.28 -7.35
CA VAL A 248 -11.10 -11.18 -6.42
C VAL A 248 -9.92 -10.96 -5.50
N TYR A 249 -9.41 -12.00 -4.86
CA TYR A 249 -8.33 -11.84 -3.89
C TYR A 249 -7.03 -11.33 -4.53
N ASP A 250 -6.54 -12.02 -5.56
CA ASP A 250 -5.30 -11.61 -6.23
C ASP A 250 -5.48 -10.33 -7.06
N GLY A 251 -6.69 -10.08 -7.56
CA GLY A 251 -7.04 -8.87 -8.30
C GLY A 251 -7.08 -7.61 -7.45
N LEU A 252 -7.62 -7.69 -6.23
CA LEU A 252 -7.58 -6.57 -5.29
C LEU A 252 -6.12 -6.26 -4.91
N LYS A 253 -5.32 -7.29 -4.59
CA LYS A 253 -3.88 -7.10 -4.31
C LYS A 253 -3.11 -6.48 -5.49
N TYR A 254 -3.42 -6.94 -6.71
CA TYR A 254 -2.80 -6.40 -7.92
C TYR A 254 -3.20 -4.94 -8.17
N THR A 255 -4.48 -4.60 -7.91
CA THR A 255 -5.05 -3.27 -8.08
C THR A 255 -4.53 -2.25 -7.08
N TYR A 256 -4.35 -2.68 -5.83
CA TYR A 256 -3.92 -1.83 -4.73
C TYR A 256 -2.45 -2.07 -4.36
N ASN A 257 -1.62 -2.58 -5.29
CA ASN A 257 -0.20 -2.71 -5.02
C ASN A 257 0.40 -1.35 -4.65
N GLY A 258 1.25 -1.34 -3.62
CA GLY A 258 1.76 -0.11 -3.04
C GLY A 258 0.86 0.53 -1.99
N TYR A 259 -0.35 0.02 -1.73
CA TYR A 259 -1.09 0.37 -0.52
C TYR A 259 -0.30 -0.08 0.71
N MET A 260 -0.17 0.83 1.67
CA MET A 260 0.58 0.62 2.91
C MET A 260 -0.30 0.99 4.08
N THR A 261 -0.16 0.22 5.17
CA THR A 261 -0.78 0.54 6.46
C THR A 261 0.11 1.40 7.34
N LYS A 262 1.42 1.46 7.02
CA LYS A 262 2.43 2.28 7.70
C LYS A 262 3.17 3.17 6.71
N GLU A 263 3.73 4.27 7.21
CA GLU A 263 4.55 5.14 6.38
C GLU A 263 5.83 4.44 5.91
N LEU A 264 6.25 4.76 4.67
CA LEU A 264 7.51 4.30 4.11
C LEU A 264 8.67 4.95 4.88
N ASN A 265 9.50 4.11 5.51
CA ASN A 265 10.58 4.57 6.38
C ASN A 265 11.88 3.81 6.17
N TYR A 266 12.99 4.53 6.31
CA TYR A 266 14.34 3.96 6.33
C TYR A 266 15.26 4.78 7.24
N HIS A 267 16.30 4.12 7.74
CA HIS A 267 17.31 4.72 8.62
C HIS A 267 18.73 4.28 8.21
N PRO A 268 19.76 5.14 8.29
CA PRO A 268 19.69 6.55 8.68
C PRO A 268 18.93 7.39 7.64
N MET A 269 18.24 8.44 8.07
CA MET A 269 17.49 9.33 7.17
C MET A 269 18.38 10.37 6.49
N SER A 270 19.44 10.78 7.18
CA SER A 270 20.45 11.74 6.72
C SER A 270 21.77 11.51 7.44
N GLY A 271 22.82 12.25 7.08
CA GLY A 271 24.05 12.19 7.84
C GLY A 271 25.29 12.68 7.10
N ILE A 272 26.42 12.50 7.76
CA ILE A 272 27.75 12.60 7.15
C ILE A 272 28.22 11.18 6.84
N ILE A 273 28.81 11.03 5.66
CA ILE A 273 29.38 9.77 5.19
C ILE A 273 30.78 10.02 4.62
N LEU A 274 31.62 8.99 4.67
CA LEU A 274 32.94 8.99 4.05
C LEU A 274 32.81 8.64 2.57
N LYS A 275 33.62 9.31 1.74
CA LYS A 275 33.64 9.08 0.29
C LYS A 275 33.88 7.60 -0.04
N ASP A 276 33.04 7.05 -0.91
CA ASP A 276 33.10 5.67 -1.42
C ASP A 276 33.08 4.57 -0.33
N LYS A 277 32.67 4.89 0.90
CA LYS A 277 32.55 3.91 2.00
C LYS A 277 31.09 3.53 2.22
N PRO A 278 30.75 2.23 2.11
CA PRO A 278 29.37 1.79 2.30
C PRO A 278 28.95 1.92 3.76
N PHE A 279 27.66 2.15 3.98
CA PHE A 279 27.02 2.09 5.28
C PHE A 279 25.75 1.24 5.22
N ASN A 280 25.22 0.91 6.39
CA ASN A 280 24.01 0.09 6.52
C ASN A 280 22.76 0.97 6.44
N LEU A 281 21.92 0.70 5.45
CA LEU A 281 20.56 1.21 5.37
C LEU A 281 19.60 0.15 5.92
N TYR A 282 18.80 0.56 6.89
CA TYR A 282 17.76 -0.23 7.52
C TYR A 282 16.42 0.22 6.96
N CYS A 283 15.72 -0.67 6.27
CA CYS A 283 14.40 -0.42 5.73
C CYS A 283 13.55 -1.67 5.98
N PHE A 284 12.33 -1.48 6.48
CA PHE A 284 11.43 -2.59 6.81
C PHE A 284 10.07 -2.37 6.14
N PRO A 285 10.02 -2.38 4.79
CA PRO A 285 8.76 -2.26 4.09
C PRO A 285 7.88 -3.46 4.40
N GLU A 286 6.56 -3.28 4.36
CA GLU A 286 5.61 -4.38 4.42
C GLU A 286 5.91 -5.37 3.28
N GLU A 287 5.84 -6.68 3.56
CA GLU A 287 6.40 -7.74 2.69
C GLU A 287 5.84 -7.73 1.26
N HIS A 288 4.61 -7.26 1.07
CA HIS A 288 3.95 -7.21 -0.23
C HIS A 288 4.33 -6.00 -1.08
N LEU A 289 5.11 -5.07 -0.54
CA LEU A 289 5.48 -3.84 -1.25
C LEU A 289 6.65 -4.09 -2.20
N ASP A 290 6.59 -3.38 -3.32
CA ASP A 290 7.67 -3.35 -4.29
C ASP A 290 8.44 -2.04 -4.15
N VAL A 291 9.50 -2.07 -3.33
CA VAL A 291 10.23 -0.87 -2.93
C VAL A 291 11.58 -0.82 -3.62
N HIS A 292 11.84 0.26 -4.35
CA HIS A 292 13.06 0.46 -5.11
C HIS A 292 13.79 1.72 -4.65
N TYR A 293 15.08 1.78 -4.90
CA TYR A 293 15.88 2.95 -4.53
C TYR A 293 16.93 3.33 -5.56
N THR A 294 17.37 4.58 -5.48
CA THR A 294 18.49 5.16 -6.22
C THR A 294 19.34 5.98 -5.25
N THR A 295 20.63 6.11 -5.53
CA THR A 295 21.59 6.77 -4.64
C THR A 295 22.14 8.08 -5.20
N ASP A 296 21.68 8.48 -6.39
CA ASP A 296 22.04 9.70 -7.10
C ASP A 296 20.91 10.76 -7.09
N GLY A 297 19.80 10.50 -6.38
CA GLY A 297 18.64 11.39 -6.30
C GLY A 297 17.62 11.24 -7.43
N THR A 298 17.90 10.44 -8.47
CA THR A 298 16.93 10.16 -9.55
C THR A 298 15.69 9.42 -9.02
N GLU A 299 14.57 9.46 -9.76
CA GLU A 299 13.36 8.74 -9.35
C GLU A 299 13.54 7.22 -9.61
N PRO A 300 13.35 6.34 -8.60
CA PRO A 300 13.45 4.91 -8.82
C PRO A 300 12.40 4.39 -9.79
N THR A 301 12.79 3.37 -10.55
CA THR A 301 11.93 2.63 -11.48
C THR A 301 11.91 1.15 -11.09
N ALA A 302 11.08 0.34 -11.77
CA ALA A 302 11.05 -1.11 -11.53
C ALA A 302 12.38 -1.80 -11.90
N ALA A 303 13.25 -1.14 -12.68
CA ALA A 303 14.59 -1.62 -13.02
C ALA A 303 15.66 -1.19 -12.00
N SER A 304 15.36 -0.25 -11.11
CA SER A 304 16.26 0.16 -10.04
C SER A 304 16.44 -0.97 -9.02
N PRO A 305 17.53 -0.98 -8.23
CA PRO A 305 17.70 -1.96 -7.16
C PRO A 305 16.53 -1.97 -6.16
N LYS A 306 16.16 -3.17 -5.70
CA LYS A 306 15.07 -3.38 -4.74
C LYS A 306 15.59 -3.29 -3.30
N LEU A 307 14.82 -2.69 -2.38
CA LEU A 307 15.01 -2.82 -0.94
C LEU A 307 14.18 -3.99 -0.43
N THR A 308 14.83 -4.93 0.24
CA THR A 308 14.18 -5.99 1.01
C THR A 308 14.16 -5.61 2.49
N ALA A 309 13.21 -6.15 3.25
CA ALA A 309 13.19 -5.95 4.70
C ALA A 309 14.52 -6.36 5.34
N GLY A 310 15.06 -5.47 6.17
CA GLY A 310 16.32 -5.68 6.89
C GLY A 310 17.40 -4.68 6.51
N GLU A 311 18.64 -5.19 6.49
CA GLU A 311 19.86 -4.41 6.29
C GLU A 311 20.34 -4.50 4.84
N SER A 312 20.56 -3.34 4.21
CA SER A 312 21.19 -3.23 2.90
C SER A 312 22.46 -2.39 3.00
N LYS A 313 23.59 -2.92 2.54
CA LYS A 313 24.84 -2.15 2.42
C LYS A 313 24.80 -1.30 1.16
N ILE A 314 24.85 0.02 1.33
CA ILE A 314 24.77 0.96 0.22
C ILE A 314 25.89 2.00 0.28
N THR A 315 26.23 2.54 -0.88
CA THR A 315 27.06 3.74 -1.03
C THR A 315 26.20 4.83 -1.63
N VAL A 316 26.07 5.96 -0.93
CA VAL A 316 25.28 7.10 -1.40
C VAL A 316 26.21 8.25 -1.76
N PRO A 317 26.30 8.68 -3.03
CA PRO A 317 27.14 9.83 -3.36
C PRO A 317 26.60 11.14 -2.78
N VAL A 318 25.29 11.39 -2.77
CA VAL A 318 24.71 12.66 -2.26
C VAL A 318 23.25 12.53 -1.78
N GLN A 319 22.41 11.73 -2.45
CA GLN A 319 20.98 11.67 -2.15
C GLN A 319 20.42 10.26 -2.35
N LEU A 320 19.72 9.76 -1.34
CA LEU A 320 18.96 8.52 -1.41
C LEU A 320 17.50 8.84 -1.75
N THR A 321 16.96 8.24 -2.80
CA THR A 321 15.52 8.25 -3.08
C THR A 321 15.00 6.83 -2.97
N VAL A 322 13.98 6.62 -2.15
CA VAL A 322 13.29 5.34 -1.99
C VAL A 322 11.84 5.51 -2.44
N LYS A 323 11.34 4.57 -3.24
CA LYS A 323 10.01 4.62 -3.82
C LYS A 323 9.29 3.28 -3.70
N VAL A 324 8.04 3.34 -3.27
CA VAL A 324 7.08 2.24 -3.38
C VAL A 324 6.43 2.32 -4.75
N MET A 325 6.59 1.26 -5.53
CA MET A 325 5.97 1.13 -6.85
C MET A 325 4.50 0.74 -6.68
N ALA A 326 3.63 1.39 -7.44
CA ALA A 326 2.19 1.17 -7.41
C ALA A 326 1.63 1.22 -8.84
N ALA A 327 0.57 0.46 -9.11
CA ALA A 327 -0.17 0.49 -10.37
C ALA A 327 -1.14 1.67 -10.45
N ARG A 328 -1.34 2.40 -9.34
CA ARG A 328 -2.14 3.61 -9.27
C ARG A 328 -1.32 4.68 -8.57
N ASP A 329 -1.20 5.85 -9.19
CA ASP A 329 -0.40 6.97 -8.67
C ASP A 329 -0.76 7.36 -7.22
N GLY A 330 -2.03 7.21 -6.83
CA GLY A 330 -2.49 7.49 -5.47
C GLY A 330 -1.86 6.64 -4.36
N TYR A 331 -1.24 5.50 -4.70
CA TYR A 331 -0.57 4.60 -3.75
C TYR A 331 0.96 4.61 -3.86
N ALA A 332 1.53 5.21 -4.90
CA ALA A 332 2.98 5.40 -4.96
C ALA A 332 3.42 6.38 -3.86
N ARG A 333 4.54 6.09 -3.19
CA ARG A 333 5.16 7.01 -2.21
C ARG A 333 6.65 7.06 -2.45
N THR A 334 7.21 8.26 -2.31
CA THR A 334 8.64 8.51 -2.46
C THR A 334 9.14 9.21 -1.20
N LYS A 335 10.22 8.71 -0.60
CA LYS A 335 10.93 9.34 0.52
C LYS A 335 12.37 9.60 0.12
N LYS A 336 12.89 10.77 0.49
CA LYS A 336 14.23 11.24 0.11
C LYS A 336 15.05 11.58 1.34
N GLY A 337 16.34 11.29 1.27
CA GLY A 337 17.31 11.48 2.33
C GLY A 337 18.58 12.05 1.76
N THR A 338 19.20 12.98 2.47
CA THR A 338 20.39 13.69 2.00
C THR A 338 21.57 13.34 2.89
N PHE A 339 22.70 13.06 2.24
CA PHE A 339 23.95 12.74 2.91
C PHE A 339 25.04 13.69 2.43
N ILE A 340 25.92 14.07 3.35
CA ILE A 340 27.04 14.96 3.09
C ILE A 340 28.32 14.13 3.10
N ILE A 341 29.13 14.23 2.04
CA ILE A 341 30.47 13.65 2.06
C ILE A 341 31.33 14.50 3.00
N GLY A 342 31.85 13.90 4.06
CA GLY A 342 32.71 14.55 5.03
C GLY A 342 33.86 13.66 5.48
N GLU A 343 34.54 14.10 6.51
CA GLU A 343 35.67 13.40 7.14
C GLU A 343 35.23 12.73 8.44
N MET A 344 36.02 11.76 8.90
CA MET A 344 35.82 11.13 10.20
C MET A 344 36.08 12.16 11.31
N TRP A 345 35.15 12.30 12.25
CA TRP A 345 35.36 13.17 13.40
C TRP A 345 36.21 12.45 14.43
N HIS A 346 37.13 13.18 15.04
CA HIS A 346 38.03 12.64 16.05
C HIS A 346 37.56 13.02 17.46
N GLY A 347 37.51 12.02 18.33
CA GLY A 347 37.20 12.21 19.74
C GLY A 347 38.35 12.88 20.48
N THR A 348 38.05 13.41 21.65
CA THR A 348 39.07 13.94 22.56
C THR A 348 39.62 12.83 23.45
N ASP A 349 40.83 13.05 23.99
CA ASP A 349 41.37 12.23 25.07
C ASP A 349 40.49 12.34 26.33
N LYS A 350 40.53 11.30 27.17
CA LYS A 350 39.79 11.24 28.44
C LYS A 350 40.01 12.51 29.29
N PRO A 351 38.97 13.35 29.51
CA PRO A 351 39.11 14.53 30.35
C PRO A 351 39.45 14.18 31.82
N ARG A 352 40.26 15.04 32.46
CA ARG A 352 40.81 14.80 33.81
C ARG A 352 39.77 14.80 34.95
N LYS A 353 38.59 15.40 34.74
CA LYS A 353 37.56 15.61 35.78
C LYS A 353 36.19 15.19 35.27
N MET A 354 35.90 13.91 35.33
CA MET A 354 34.60 13.35 34.95
C MET A 354 34.17 12.27 35.93
N LEU A 355 32.86 12.12 36.09
CA LEU A 355 32.25 11.03 36.85
C LEU A 355 31.50 10.15 35.87
N GLN A 356 31.82 8.85 35.84
CA GLN A 356 31.13 7.86 35.03
C GLN A 356 29.74 7.57 35.62
N GLY A 357 28.78 7.22 34.77
CA GLY A 357 27.49 6.68 35.20
C GLY A 357 26.28 7.53 34.85
N GLY A 358 26.40 8.52 33.95
CA GLY A 358 25.26 9.28 33.50
C GLY A 358 25.59 10.55 32.72
N LEU A 359 24.56 11.11 32.10
CA LEU A 359 24.53 12.46 31.54
C LEU A 359 23.81 13.39 32.51
N ASP A 360 24.19 14.67 32.51
CA ASP A 360 23.52 15.71 33.28
C ASP A 360 22.19 16.07 32.62
N THR A 361 21.08 15.93 33.35
CA THR A 361 19.72 16.24 32.86
C THR A 361 19.12 17.39 33.67
N LEU A 362 18.81 18.51 33.03
CA LEU A 362 18.24 19.67 33.71
C LEU A 362 17.43 20.55 32.72
N HIS A 363 16.22 20.95 33.12
CA HIS A 363 15.38 21.96 32.42
C HIS A 363 15.29 21.80 30.89
N GLY A 364 14.93 20.61 30.39
CA GLY A 364 14.82 20.39 28.95
C GLY A 364 16.17 20.22 28.24
N GLN A 365 17.24 19.91 28.99
CA GLN A 365 18.57 19.68 28.44
C GLN A 365 19.17 18.37 28.96
N ILE A 366 19.91 17.70 28.09
CA ILE A 366 20.84 16.63 28.41
C ILE A 366 22.23 17.11 27.98
N THR A 367 23.22 17.05 28.85
CA THR A 367 24.60 17.37 28.51
C THR A 367 25.55 16.41 29.19
N GLY A 368 26.68 16.11 28.54
CA GLY A 368 27.69 15.24 29.12
C GLY A 368 28.69 14.79 28.07
N LEU A 369 29.48 13.79 28.44
CA LEU A 369 30.43 13.16 27.55
C LEU A 369 30.03 11.71 27.31
N ILE A 370 30.15 11.27 26.06
CA ILE A 370 30.02 9.87 25.68
C ILE A 370 31.38 9.34 25.22
N GLU A 371 31.70 8.11 25.63
CA GLU A 371 32.90 7.41 25.20
C GLU A 371 32.59 6.41 24.10
N LEU A 372 33.22 6.58 22.95
CA LEU A 372 33.13 5.65 21.83
C LEU A 372 34.34 4.72 21.82
N LYS A 373 34.09 3.42 21.85
CA LYS A 373 35.15 2.40 22.01
C LYS A 373 35.81 1.99 20.70
N GLU A 374 35.10 2.16 19.58
CA GLU A 374 35.54 1.72 18.26
C GLU A 374 35.28 2.80 17.19
N PRO A 375 36.14 2.93 16.18
CA PRO A 375 35.89 3.82 15.06
C PRO A 375 34.86 3.23 14.10
N GLY A 376 34.09 4.09 13.44
CA GLY A 376 33.18 3.69 12.37
C GLY A 376 31.97 4.61 12.24
N TYR A 377 30.95 4.12 11.53
CA TYR A 377 29.68 4.82 11.45
C TYR A 377 28.83 4.55 12.68
N TYR A 378 28.47 5.64 13.36
CA TYR A 378 27.45 5.64 14.40
C TYR A 378 26.17 6.25 13.83
N ILE A 379 25.03 5.63 14.12
CA ILE A 379 23.72 6.20 13.80
C ILE A 379 23.08 6.64 15.11
N PHE A 380 22.75 7.91 15.23
CA PHE A 380 21.96 8.44 16.34
C PHE A 380 20.50 8.53 15.93
N GLY A 381 19.59 8.30 16.87
CA GLY A 381 18.16 8.44 16.62
C GLY A 381 17.39 9.00 17.81
N ILE A 382 16.34 9.78 17.52
CA ILE A 382 15.41 10.33 18.52
C ILE A 382 14.01 9.82 18.20
N GLU A 383 13.35 9.25 19.21
CA GLU A 383 11.94 8.85 19.10
C GLU A 383 11.02 10.06 18.81
N PRO A 384 9.96 9.86 18.02
CA PRO A 384 9.04 10.92 17.61
C PRO A 384 8.29 11.59 18.79
N GLY A 385 7.63 12.72 18.51
CA GLY A 385 6.65 13.32 19.42
C GLY A 385 7.17 14.43 20.36
N THR A 386 8.43 14.86 20.25
CA THR A 386 8.95 16.03 20.99
C THR A 386 9.94 16.81 20.14
N ASN A 387 9.90 18.14 20.18
CA ASN A 387 10.93 18.93 19.49
C ASN A 387 12.26 18.70 20.20
N ALA A 388 13.27 18.26 19.46
CA ALA A 388 14.56 17.94 20.04
C ALA A 388 15.70 18.31 19.10
N THR A 389 16.75 18.92 19.65
CA THR A 389 18.00 19.15 18.93
C THR A 389 19.10 18.35 19.60
N VAL A 390 19.73 17.44 18.88
CA VAL A 390 20.89 16.65 19.33
C VAL A 390 22.13 17.12 18.59
N SER A 391 23.19 17.36 19.35
CA SER A 391 24.48 17.77 18.84
C SER A 391 25.62 17.00 19.50
N LEU A 392 26.70 16.85 18.74
CA LEU A 392 27.92 16.22 19.18
C LEU A 392 29.08 17.18 18.93
N ASN A 393 29.86 17.52 19.97
CA ASN A 393 30.91 18.54 19.92
C ASN A 393 30.41 19.87 19.31
N LYS A 394 29.19 20.31 19.68
CA LYS A 394 28.48 21.50 19.17
C LYS A 394 28.04 21.44 17.70
N GLN A 395 28.28 20.33 17.00
CA GLN A 395 27.77 20.12 15.65
C GLN A 395 26.40 19.44 15.75
N VAL A 396 25.37 20.08 15.19
CA VAL A 396 24.01 19.55 15.21
C VAL A 396 23.93 18.33 14.30
N LEU A 397 23.48 17.21 14.88
CA LEU A 397 23.18 15.98 14.15
C LEU A 397 21.71 15.96 13.75
N ILE A 398 20.81 16.15 14.72
CA ILE A 398 19.36 16.08 14.52
C ILE A 398 18.76 17.38 15.03
N ASP A 399 17.93 18.05 14.22
CA ASP A 399 17.06 19.15 14.66
C ASP A 399 15.61 18.79 14.31
N TYR A 400 14.98 18.03 15.21
CA TYR A 400 13.64 17.53 15.01
C TYR A 400 12.61 18.55 15.48
N LYS A 401 11.70 18.91 14.59
CA LYS A 401 10.52 19.73 14.87
C LYS A 401 9.28 18.91 14.52
N VAL A 402 8.49 18.58 15.54
CA VAL A 402 7.25 17.81 15.41
C VAL A 402 6.31 18.55 14.47
N LYS A 403 5.80 17.85 13.46
CA LYS A 403 4.83 18.38 12.50
C LYS A 403 3.62 17.44 12.43
N GLY A 404 2.49 17.87 12.99
CA GLY A 404 1.29 17.04 13.02
C GLY A 404 1.52 15.76 13.82
N ASP A 405 1.01 14.64 13.31
CA ASP A 405 1.15 13.30 13.91
C ASP A 405 2.40 12.58 13.35
N ASP A 406 3.57 13.24 13.38
CA ASP A 406 4.83 12.66 12.91
C ASP A 406 5.33 11.61 13.91
N ASP A 407 5.11 10.33 13.58
CA ASP A 407 5.47 9.15 14.37
C ASP A 407 6.81 8.50 13.93
N ASP A 408 7.63 9.21 13.14
CA ASP A 408 8.88 8.65 12.61
C ASP A 408 10.09 8.92 13.51
N LEU A 409 10.86 7.87 13.80
CA LEU A 409 12.21 7.97 14.37
C LEU A 409 13.08 8.84 13.46
N GLN A 410 13.59 9.95 13.98
CA GLN A 410 14.59 10.75 13.26
C GLN A 410 15.96 10.13 13.46
N SER A 411 16.72 9.89 12.38
CA SER A 411 18.05 9.30 12.48
C SER A 411 19.12 9.95 11.61
N TYR A 412 20.33 10.02 12.17
CA TYR A 412 21.50 10.67 11.57
C TYR A 412 22.73 9.79 11.68
N ILE A 413 23.40 9.52 10.55
CA ILE A 413 24.67 8.79 10.51
C ILE A 413 25.87 9.75 10.57
N VAL A 414 26.92 9.37 11.30
CA VAL A 414 28.16 10.15 11.37
C VAL A 414 29.37 9.22 11.54
N PRO A 415 30.48 9.43 10.81
CA PRO A 415 31.72 8.69 11.00
C PRO A 415 32.50 9.27 12.19
N LEU A 416 32.70 8.46 13.22
CA LEU A 416 33.39 8.86 14.45
C LEU A 416 34.57 7.93 14.73
N ASP A 417 35.68 8.48 15.20
CA ASP A 417 36.79 7.73 15.77
C ASP A 417 36.49 7.38 17.25
N LYS A 418 37.27 6.48 17.84
CA LYS A 418 37.22 6.23 19.29
C LYS A 418 37.61 7.49 20.07
N GLY A 419 37.05 7.64 21.26
CA GLY A 419 37.37 8.77 22.15
C GLY A 419 36.14 9.37 22.81
N PHE A 420 36.32 10.56 23.40
CA PHE A 420 35.28 11.26 24.15
C PHE A 420 34.65 12.38 23.33
N TYR A 421 33.32 12.43 23.31
CA TYR A 421 32.54 13.42 22.57
C TYR A 421 31.53 14.09 23.50
N GLN A 422 31.43 15.41 23.43
CA GLN A 422 30.41 16.17 24.16
C GLN A 422 29.07 15.97 23.46
N LEU A 423 28.13 15.35 24.16
CA LEU A 423 26.76 15.16 23.71
C LEU A 423 25.89 16.22 24.38
N ASP A 424 25.21 17.04 23.57
CA ASP A 424 24.22 17.99 24.03
C ASP A 424 22.89 17.74 23.33
N MET A 425 21.82 17.61 24.10
CA MET A 425 20.44 17.57 23.62
C MET A 425 19.62 18.68 24.29
N THR A 426 18.79 19.36 23.51
CA THR A 426 17.72 20.23 24.04
C THR A 426 16.37 19.71 23.59
N TYR A 427 15.34 19.81 24.44
CA TYR A 427 13.97 19.38 24.17
C TYR A 427 12.96 20.23 24.94
N ASP A 428 11.70 20.23 24.50
CA ASP A 428 10.66 21.15 24.99
C ASP A 428 9.49 20.50 25.75
N THR A 429 9.58 19.21 26.08
CA THR A 429 8.54 18.50 26.85
C THR A 429 9.00 18.12 28.26
N ALA A 430 8.04 17.69 29.08
CA ALA A 430 8.29 17.25 30.45
C ALA A 430 9.02 15.89 30.53
N ASN A 431 8.85 15.04 29.51
CA ASN A 431 9.50 13.73 29.43
C ASN A 431 10.74 13.83 28.55
N ILE A 432 11.83 13.22 28.98
CA ILE A 432 13.08 13.19 28.21
C ILE A 432 12.86 12.33 26.96
N PRO A 433 13.07 12.87 25.74
CA PRO A 433 13.02 12.07 24.52
C PRO A 433 14.04 10.95 24.56
N LYS A 434 13.67 9.77 24.07
CA LYS A 434 14.59 8.65 24.04
C LYS A 434 15.61 8.84 22.93
N LEU A 435 16.87 9.05 23.33
CA LEU A 435 18.03 8.98 22.45
C LEU A 435 18.52 7.56 22.36
N ILE A 436 18.56 7.04 21.13
CA ILE A 436 19.19 5.77 20.82
C ILE A 436 20.41 5.98 19.92
N TYR A 437 21.30 5.02 19.93
CA TYR A 437 22.38 4.94 18.97
C TYR A 437 22.61 3.51 18.50
N LEU A 438 23.18 3.37 17.31
CA LEU A 438 23.67 2.13 16.75
C LEU A 438 25.18 2.26 16.56
N ALA A 439 25.94 1.45 17.28
CA ALA A 439 27.38 1.37 17.15
C ALA A 439 27.81 0.60 15.87
N PRO A 440 29.04 0.83 15.37
CA PRO A 440 29.55 0.14 14.19
C PRO A 440 29.40 -1.39 14.28
N GLY A 441 28.84 -2.00 13.23
CA GLY A 441 28.70 -3.46 13.14
C GLY A 441 27.64 -4.08 14.06
N LYS A 442 26.85 -3.28 14.79
CA LYS A 442 25.70 -3.76 15.56
C LYS A 442 24.43 -3.76 14.72
N GLN A 443 23.46 -4.59 15.13
CA GLN A 443 22.17 -4.73 14.43
C GLN A 443 20.98 -4.15 15.21
N GLU A 444 21.15 -3.87 16.50
CA GLU A 444 20.09 -3.35 17.36
C GLU A 444 20.51 -2.00 17.94
N ALA A 445 19.65 -1.00 17.74
CA ALA A 445 19.85 0.32 18.32
C ALA A 445 19.43 0.29 19.79
N VAL A 446 20.27 0.84 20.65
CA VAL A 446 20.06 0.84 22.11
C VAL A 446 20.16 2.26 22.66
N ALA A 447 19.64 2.47 23.86
CA ALA A 447 20.01 3.67 24.62
C ALA A 447 21.52 3.64 24.86
N ILE A 448 22.17 4.82 24.87
CA ILE A 448 23.60 4.91 25.14
C ILE A 448 23.89 4.25 26.51
N PRO A 449 24.73 3.20 26.59
CA PRO A 449 24.99 2.51 27.85
C PRO A 449 25.53 3.45 28.94
N ALA A 450 25.07 3.27 30.19
CA ALA A 450 25.44 4.15 31.30
C ALA A 450 26.95 4.15 31.60
N ASP A 451 27.64 3.04 31.31
CA ASP A 451 29.10 2.92 31.43
C ASP A 451 29.86 3.68 30.33
N LEU A 452 29.19 4.10 29.26
CA LEU A 452 29.74 4.99 28.24
C LEU A 452 29.41 6.47 28.49
N GLN A 453 28.61 6.79 29.52
CA GLN A 453 28.17 8.15 29.83
C GLN A 453 28.96 8.76 31.00
N TYR A 454 29.29 10.05 30.88
CA TYR A 454 30.08 10.78 31.86
C TYR A 454 29.52 12.19 32.09
N HIS A 455 29.43 12.57 33.37
CA HIS A 455 29.08 13.92 33.80
C HIS A 455 30.24 14.90 33.55
N ILE A 456 29.91 16.12 33.15
CA ILE A 456 30.91 17.21 33.07
C ILE A 456 31.01 17.83 34.45
N GLY A 457 32.02 17.42 35.23
CA GLY A 457 32.20 17.96 36.57
C GLY A 457 32.31 19.49 36.54
N LYS A 458 31.39 20.19 37.23
CA LYS A 458 31.50 21.65 37.41
C LYS A 458 32.90 21.95 37.93
N ALA A 459 33.65 22.79 37.22
CA ALA A 459 34.83 23.41 37.79
C ALA A 459 34.35 24.12 39.05
N THR A 460 34.70 23.58 40.23
CA THR A 460 34.51 24.27 41.48
C THR A 460 35.25 25.60 41.35
N ALA A 461 34.50 26.69 41.20
CA ALA A 461 35.02 28.02 41.40
C ALA A 461 35.66 28.01 42.78
N LYS A 462 36.99 28.09 42.83
CA LYS A 462 37.71 28.24 44.08
C LYS A 462 37.14 29.50 44.74
N LYS A 463 36.56 29.32 45.92
CA LYS A 463 36.09 30.38 46.81
C LYS A 463 37.18 31.39 47.08
#